data_AF-A0A9E4EX50-F1
#
_entry.id   AF-A0A9E4EX50-F1
#
_cell.length_a   1.000
_cell.length_b   1.000
_cell.length_c   1.000
_cell.angle_alpha   90.00
_cell.angle_beta   90.00
_cell.angle_gamma   90.00
#
_symmetry.space_group_name_H-M   'P 1'
#
loop_
_entity.id
_entity.type
_entity.pdbx_description
1 polymer ?
#
loop_
_entity_poly.entity_id
_entity_poly.type
_entity_poly.pdbx_seq_one_letter_code
_entity_poly.pdbx_strand_id
1 'polypeptide(L)'
;LDSFDPRSRKPLESINRSTTPWTFETNLRIDKGFSLFGLNAKVYSRIMNLFNRKNVLNVYNRTGSDKDDGFLTNPELSQQIVEASGGQQYVQLYEAINLLNRQAYWSNEGGDIYDAPRQIRFGLQFDF
;
A
#
# COMPACT_ATOMS: atom_id res chain seq x y z
N LEU A 1 -10.80 20.35 3.52
CA LEU A 1 -10.24 20.00 4.85
C LEU A 1 -9.07 19.07 4.62
N ASP A 2 -7.87 19.60 4.76
CA ASP A 2 -6.63 18.91 4.41
C ASP A 2 -6.25 17.92 5.51
N SER A 3 -5.90 16.68 5.15
CA SER A 3 -5.45 15.66 6.12
C SER A 3 -4.18 16.11 6.84
N PHE A 4 -3.42 17.04 6.24
CA PHE A 4 -2.11 17.48 6.71
C PHE A 4 -2.09 18.20 8.07
N ASP A 5 -3.12 18.99 8.41
CA ASP A 5 -3.12 19.77 9.66
C ASP A 5 -3.85 19.03 10.79
N PRO A 6 -3.13 18.50 11.80
CA PRO A 6 -3.73 17.75 12.91
C PRO A 6 -4.74 18.57 13.73
N ARG A 7 -4.69 19.90 13.67
CA ARG A 7 -5.63 20.79 14.39
C ARG A 7 -7.02 20.82 13.76
N SER A 8 -7.13 20.45 12.49
CA SER A 8 -8.41 20.40 11.77
C SER A 8 -9.07 19.02 11.82
N ARG A 9 -8.36 18.01 12.35
CA ARG A 9 -8.85 16.63 12.46
C ARG A 9 -9.85 16.53 13.62
N LYS A 10 -11.11 16.21 13.31
CA LYS A 10 -12.12 15.83 14.30
C LYS A 10 -12.29 14.32 14.28
N PRO A 11 -12.02 13.59 15.39
CA PRO A 11 -12.28 12.16 15.45
C PRO A 11 -13.77 11.87 15.26
N LEU A 12 -14.10 10.98 14.33
CA LEU A 12 -15.47 10.46 14.18
C LEU A 12 -15.79 9.39 15.24
N GLU A 13 -14.75 8.79 15.83
CA GLU A 13 -14.84 7.75 16.84
C GLU A 13 -13.95 8.08 18.04
N SER A 14 -14.20 7.43 19.19
CA SER A 14 -13.32 7.56 20.35
C SER A 14 -11.93 6.97 20.07
N ILE A 15 -10.93 7.38 20.86
CA ILE A 15 -9.58 6.85 20.74
C ILE A 15 -9.57 5.31 20.89
N ASN A 16 -8.77 4.63 20.06
CA ASN A 16 -8.60 3.16 20.04
C ASN A 16 -9.87 2.34 19.73
N ARG A 17 -10.84 2.91 19.02
CA ARG A 17 -12.08 2.19 18.66
C ARG A 17 -12.02 1.43 17.34
N SER A 18 -11.10 1.80 16.46
CA SER A 18 -10.87 1.15 15.18
C SER A 18 -9.49 0.49 15.14
N THR A 19 -9.43 -0.68 14.52
CA THR A 19 -8.20 -1.46 14.33
C THR A 19 -8.11 -1.91 12.88
N THR A 20 -6.89 -1.95 12.34
CA THR A 20 -6.67 -2.54 11.02
C THR A 20 -6.80 -4.07 11.08
N PRO A 21 -7.20 -4.73 9.97
CA PRO A 21 -7.27 -6.18 9.91
C PRO A 21 -5.91 -6.84 10.16
N TRP A 22 -5.92 -8.06 10.69
CA TRP A 22 -4.71 -8.85 10.83
C TRP A 22 -4.09 -9.18 9.47
N THR A 23 -2.75 -9.08 9.40
CA THR A 23 -1.98 -9.36 8.20
C THR A 23 -1.06 -10.55 8.42
N PHE A 24 -0.78 -11.29 7.34
CA PHE A 24 0.23 -12.35 7.36
C PHE A 24 0.88 -12.47 5.97
N GLU A 25 2.17 -12.79 5.96
CA GLU A 25 2.96 -12.96 4.75
C GLU A 25 3.71 -14.30 4.83
N THR A 26 3.58 -15.12 3.80
CA THR A 26 4.36 -16.36 3.66
C THR A 26 5.55 -16.11 2.73
N ASN A 27 6.75 -16.33 3.25
CA ASN A 27 8.00 -16.17 2.50
C ASN A 27 8.67 -17.52 2.28
N LEU A 28 9.24 -17.71 1.09
CA LEU A 28 9.94 -18.94 0.70
C LEU A 28 11.37 -18.62 0.30
N ARG A 29 12.31 -19.43 0.79
CA ARG A 29 13.70 -19.42 0.35
C ARG A 29 14.09 -20.83 -0.08
N ILE A 30 14.69 -20.93 -1.27
CA ILE A 30 15.23 -22.18 -1.82
C ILE A 30 16.71 -21.94 -2.06
N ASP A 31 17.55 -22.77 -1.45
CA ASP A 31 19.01 -22.74 -1.61
C ASP A 31 19.48 -24.05 -2.25
N LYS A 32 20.39 -23.96 -3.22
CA LYS A 32 21.07 -25.10 -3.82
C LYS A 32 22.59 -24.91 -3.71
N GLY A 33 23.22 -25.73 -2.89
CA GLY A 33 24.67 -25.80 -2.78
C GLY A 33 25.28 -26.71 -3.85
N PHE A 34 26.46 -26.34 -4.33
CA PHE A 34 27.31 -27.16 -5.18
C PHE A 34 28.78 -26.92 -4.84
N SER A 35 29.59 -27.97 -5.00
CA SER A 35 31.04 -27.89 -4.89
C SER A 35 31.63 -28.02 -6.29
N LEU A 36 32.49 -27.08 -6.67
CA LEU A 36 33.12 -27.07 -7.98
C LEU A 36 34.61 -26.71 -7.81
N PHE A 37 35.50 -27.62 -8.19
CA PHE A 37 36.96 -27.43 -8.13
C PHE A 37 37.49 -26.99 -6.75
N GLY A 38 36.90 -27.48 -5.66
CA GLY A 38 37.29 -27.11 -4.29
C GLY A 38 36.64 -25.83 -3.75
N LEU A 39 35.89 -25.10 -4.57
CA LEU A 39 35.06 -23.96 -4.15
C LEU A 39 33.65 -24.43 -3.78
N ASN A 40 33.16 -23.98 -2.62
CA ASN A 40 31.76 -24.17 -2.25
C ASN A 40 30.94 -22.94 -2.64
N ALA A 41 29.86 -23.16 -3.37
CA ALA A 41 28.95 -22.09 -3.79
C ALA A 41 27.50 -22.49 -3.56
N LYS A 42 26.63 -21.48 -3.40
CA LYS A 42 25.18 -21.63 -3.24
C LYS A 42 24.47 -20.68 -4.17
N VAL A 43 23.56 -21.21 -4.99
CA VAL A 43 22.55 -20.40 -5.69
C VAL A 43 21.31 -20.36 -4.81
N TYR A 44 20.67 -19.21 -4.69
CA TYR A 44 19.43 -19.09 -3.95
C TYR A 44 18.38 -18.26 -4.66
N SER A 45 17.13 -18.59 -4.37
CA SER A 45 15.97 -17.77 -4.71
C SER A 45 15.17 -17.50 -3.43
N ARG A 46 14.79 -16.24 -3.24
CA ARG A 46 13.92 -15.78 -2.16
C ARG A 46 12.67 -15.17 -2.76
N ILE A 47 11.52 -15.74 -2.44
CA ILE A 47 10.20 -15.27 -2.84
C ILE A 47 9.55 -14.68 -1.60
N MET A 48 9.39 -13.36 -1.60
CA MET A 48 8.65 -12.62 -0.59
C MET A 48 7.18 -12.52 -1.01
N ASN A 49 6.24 -12.68 -0.08
CA ASN A 49 4.80 -12.73 -0.35
C ASN A 49 4.47 -13.80 -1.42
N LEU A 50 4.77 -15.07 -1.09
CA LEU A 50 4.64 -16.24 -1.98
C LEU A 50 3.26 -16.33 -2.65
N PHE A 51 2.20 -16.09 -1.89
CA PHE A 51 0.81 -16.16 -2.35
C PHE A 51 0.30 -14.86 -2.95
N ASN A 52 1.13 -13.81 -3.01
CA ASN A 52 0.76 -12.48 -3.50
C ASN A 52 -0.53 -11.94 -2.83
N ARG A 53 -0.64 -12.14 -1.51
CA ARG A 53 -1.75 -11.63 -0.72
C ARG A 53 -1.60 -10.12 -0.61
N LYS A 54 -2.70 -9.39 -0.77
CA LYS A 54 -2.76 -7.94 -0.59
C LYS A 54 -3.11 -7.64 0.86
N ASN A 55 -2.11 -7.42 1.72
CA ASN A 55 -2.36 -7.13 3.12
C ASN A 55 -2.64 -5.64 3.32
N VAL A 56 -3.69 -5.31 4.08
CA VAL A 56 -4.07 -3.93 4.42
C VAL A 56 -3.28 -3.53 5.67
N LEU A 57 -2.30 -2.63 5.51
CA LEU A 57 -1.46 -2.14 6.60
C LEU A 57 -2.04 -0.89 7.27
N ASN A 58 -2.72 -0.06 6.50
CA ASN A 58 -3.37 1.15 7.00
C ASN A 58 -4.73 1.37 6.31
N VAL A 59 -5.43 2.44 6.69
CA VAL A 59 -6.70 2.87 6.10
C VAL A 59 -6.74 4.39 6.02
N TYR A 60 -7.63 4.93 5.18
CA TYR A 60 -7.86 6.38 5.13
C TYR A 60 -8.51 6.86 6.43
N ASN A 61 -7.91 7.87 7.07
CA ASN A 61 -8.36 8.40 8.36
C ASN A 61 -9.83 8.87 8.37
N ARG A 62 -10.35 9.33 7.24
CA ARG A 62 -11.72 9.87 7.13
C ARG A 62 -12.79 8.79 7.09
N THR A 63 -12.51 7.67 6.44
CA THR A 63 -13.51 6.62 6.13
C THR A 63 -13.26 5.31 6.85
N GLY A 64 -12.03 5.10 7.36
CA GLY A 64 -11.59 3.80 7.86
C GLY A 64 -11.48 2.72 6.76
N SER A 65 -11.57 3.10 5.48
CA SER A 65 -11.49 2.20 4.34
C SER A 65 -10.07 2.16 3.75
N ASP A 66 -9.69 1.03 3.14
CA ASP A 66 -8.47 0.92 2.33
C ASP A 66 -8.67 1.39 0.88
N LYS A 67 -9.92 1.71 0.48
CA LYS A 67 -10.30 1.97 -0.92
C LYS A 67 -10.93 3.33 -1.16
N ASP A 68 -11.53 3.93 -0.15
CA ASP A 68 -12.22 5.22 -0.25
C ASP A 68 -11.58 6.23 0.67
N ASP A 69 -11.11 7.35 0.15
CA ASP A 69 -10.54 8.44 0.94
C ASP A 69 -11.61 9.43 1.48
N GLY A 70 -12.85 9.26 1.05
CA GLY A 70 -14.01 10.04 1.48
C GLY A 70 -14.18 11.37 0.73
N PHE A 71 -13.39 11.64 -0.32
CA PHE A 71 -13.54 12.88 -1.09
C PHE A 71 -14.74 12.79 -2.05
N LEU A 72 -14.76 11.79 -2.94
CA LEU A 72 -15.83 11.62 -3.93
C LEU A 72 -17.16 11.17 -3.29
N THR A 73 -17.12 10.49 -2.15
CA THR A 73 -18.31 10.03 -1.43
C THR A 73 -18.92 11.11 -0.53
N ASN A 74 -18.26 12.27 -0.39
CA ASN A 74 -18.79 13.43 0.33
C ASN A 74 -19.06 14.60 -0.64
N PRO A 75 -20.34 14.84 -1.02
CA PRO A 75 -20.70 15.94 -1.93
C PRO A 75 -20.31 17.32 -1.43
N GLU A 76 -20.31 17.57 -0.11
CA GLU A 76 -19.92 18.86 0.46
C GLU A 76 -18.45 19.19 0.20
N LEU A 77 -17.60 18.17 0.04
CA LEU A 77 -16.18 18.34 -0.26
C LEU A 77 -15.89 18.37 -1.76
N SER A 78 -16.60 17.56 -2.55
CA SER A 78 -16.24 17.29 -3.93
C SER A 78 -17.12 17.97 -4.97
N GLN A 79 -18.40 18.25 -4.71
CA GLN A 79 -19.35 18.64 -5.75
C GLN A 79 -18.90 19.87 -6.54
N GLN A 80 -18.58 20.97 -5.86
CA GLN A 80 -18.13 22.21 -6.52
C GLN A 80 -16.83 22.03 -7.28
N ILE A 81 -15.90 21.22 -6.75
CA ILE A 81 -14.60 20.95 -7.39
C ILE A 81 -14.80 20.10 -8.65
N VAL A 82 -15.62 19.05 -8.55
CA VAL A 82 -15.95 18.16 -9.67
C VAL A 82 -16.62 18.96 -10.79
N GLU A 83 -17.65 19.75 -10.46
CA GLU A 83 -18.35 20.59 -11.44
C GLU A 83 -17.41 21.59 -12.12
N ALA A 84 -16.52 22.24 -11.36
CA ALA A 84 -15.57 23.21 -11.89
C ALA A 84 -14.39 22.58 -12.69
N SER A 85 -14.08 21.30 -12.47
CA SER A 85 -12.88 20.63 -13.00
C SER A 85 -13.16 19.68 -14.17
N GLY A 86 -14.34 19.77 -14.80
CA GLY A 86 -14.69 18.93 -15.96
C GLY A 86 -15.57 17.72 -15.62
N GLY A 87 -16.24 17.73 -14.47
CA GLY A 87 -17.28 16.77 -14.12
C GLY A 87 -16.79 15.32 -14.11
N GLN A 88 -17.43 14.48 -14.92
CA GLN A 88 -17.16 13.04 -14.96
C GLN A 88 -15.70 12.70 -15.28
N GLN A 89 -15.04 13.48 -16.13
CA GLN A 89 -13.63 13.24 -16.46
C GLN A 89 -12.72 13.42 -15.24
N TYR A 90 -13.02 14.43 -14.41
CA TYR A 90 -12.30 14.65 -13.17
C TYR A 90 -12.50 13.48 -12.20
N VAL A 91 -13.73 12.98 -12.06
CA VAL A 91 -14.03 11.80 -11.22
C VAL A 91 -13.21 10.59 -11.65
N GLN A 92 -13.19 10.27 -12.95
CA GLN A 92 -12.43 9.13 -13.47
C GLN A 92 -10.92 9.25 -13.21
N LEU A 93 -10.37 10.45 -13.42
CA LEU A 93 -8.95 10.72 -13.15
C LEU A 93 -8.66 10.64 -11.65
N TYR A 94 -9.55 11.16 -10.80
CA TYR A 94 -9.42 11.08 -9.36
C TYR A 94 -9.41 9.63 -8.88
N GLU A 95 -10.34 8.81 -9.34
CA GLU A 95 -10.39 7.38 -9.03
C GLU A 95 -9.11 6.66 -9.48
N ALA A 96 -8.65 6.90 -10.71
CA ALA A 96 -7.45 6.24 -11.25
C ALA A 96 -6.16 6.66 -10.51
N ILE A 97 -6.00 7.94 -10.20
CA ILE A 97 -4.76 8.48 -9.63
C ILE A 97 -4.75 8.32 -8.10
N ASN A 98 -5.83 8.74 -7.43
CA ASN A 98 -5.85 8.86 -5.98
C ASN A 98 -6.43 7.64 -5.27
N LEU A 99 -7.34 6.87 -5.87
CA LEU A 99 -7.92 5.69 -5.23
C LEU A 99 -7.23 4.39 -5.68
N LEU A 100 -7.10 4.17 -6.99
CA LEU A 100 -6.50 2.97 -7.56
C LEU A 100 -4.98 2.94 -7.36
N ASN A 101 -4.30 4.03 -7.71
CA ASN A 101 -2.85 4.16 -7.59
C ASN A 101 -2.41 4.82 -6.28
N ARG A 102 -3.34 5.32 -5.45
CA ARG A 102 -3.07 5.86 -4.12
C ARG A 102 -2.01 6.96 -4.10
N GLN A 103 -1.89 7.71 -5.20
CA GLN A 103 -0.84 8.72 -5.37
C GLN A 103 -0.90 9.80 -4.29
N ALA A 104 -2.11 10.31 -3.98
CA ALA A 104 -2.30 11.29 -2.91
C ALA A 104 -1.90 10.72 -1.53
N TYR A 105 -2.21 9.46 -1.25
CA TYR A 105 -1.82 8.82 0.00
C TYR A 105 -0.29 8.73 0.13
N TRP A 106 0.40 8.26 -0.93
CA TRP A 106 1.87 8.16 -0.94
C TRP A 106 2.55 9.50 -0.71
N SER A 107 2.02 10.55 -1.35
CA SER A 107 2.55 11.91 -1.24
C SER A 107 2.31 12.53 0.14
N ASN A 108 1.19 12.23 0.78
CA ASN A 108 0.75 12.96 1.98
C ASN A 108 1.05 12.23 3.29
N GLU A 109 0.84 10.92 3.33
CA GLU A 109 0.94 10.13 4.56
C GLU A 109 2.26 9.31 4.61
N GLY A 110 2.90 9.11 3.45
CA GLY A 110 4.13 8.34 3.31
C GLY A 110 3.90 6.83 3.29
N GLY A 111 4.58 6.13 2.38
CA GLY A 111 4.39 4.69 2.18
C GLY A 111 3.05 4.36 1.48
N ASP A 112 2.64 3.09 1.55
CA ASP A 112 1.40 2.60 0.95
C ASP A 112 0.42 2.08 2.03
N ILE A 113 -0.87 2.06 1.68
CA ILE A 113 -1.95 1.42 2.46
C ILE A 113 -1.76 -0.09 2.51
N TYR A 114 -1.15 -0.66 1.47
CA TYR A 114 -0.92 -2.10 1.33
C TYR A 114 0.54 -2.49 1.57
N ASP A 115 0.75 -3.76 1.87
CA ASP A 115 2.09 -4.34 1.90
C ASP A 115 2.74 -4.38 0.51
N ALA A 116 4.04 -4.69 0.51
CA ALA A 116 4.78 -4.80 -0.72
C ALA A 116 4.21 -5.96 -1.58
N PRO A 117 4.11 -5.78 -2.91
CA PRO A 117 3.72 -6.86 -3.81
C PRO A 117 4.76 -7.98 -3.77
N ARG A 118 4.42 -9.16 -4.31
CA ARG A 118 5.34 -10.30 -4.42
C ARG A 118 6.67 -9.90 -5.05
N GLN A 119 7.77 -10.21 -4.36
CA GLN A 119 9.13 -9.96 -4.84
C GLN A 119 9.88 -11.28 -4.97
N ILE A 120 10.51 -11.50 -6.12
CA ILE A 120 11.37 -12.65 -6.37
C ILE A 120 12.79 -12.15 -6.50
N ARG A 121 13.68 -12.63 -5.64
CA ARG A 121 15.10 -12.26 -5.61
C ARG A 121 15.95 -13.49 -5.87
N PHE A 122 16.95 -13.36 -6.73
CA PHE A 122 17.93 -14.40 -7.00
C PHE A 122 19.30 -13.94 -6.53
N GLY A 123 20.14 -14.88 -6.08
CA GLY A 123 21.50 -14.56 -5.66
C GLY A 123 22.44 -15.74 -5.70
N LEU A 124 23.73 -15.41 -5.63
CA LEU A 124 24.85 -16.33 -5.53
C LEU A 124 25.61 -16.02 -4.24
N GLN A 125 26.06 -17.05 -3.55
CA GLN A 125 26.94 -16.95 -2.39
C GLN A 125 28.13 -17.87 -2.59
N PHE A 126 29.34 -17.36 -2.35
CA PHE A 126 30.59 -18.10 -2.41
C PHE A 126 31.16 -18.24 -1.00
N ASP A 127 31.75 -19.38 -0.69
CA ASP A 127 32.39 -19.69 0.59
C ASP A 127 33.83 -20.14 0.28
N PHE A 128 34.82 -19.49 0.89
CA PHE A 128 36.26 -19.62 0.59
C PHE A 128 37.06 -20.08 1.81
#